data_AF-A0A7S1Y899-F1
#
_entry.id   AF-A0A7S1Y899-F1
#
_cell.length_a   1.000
_cell.length_b   1.000
_cell.length_c   1.000
_cell.angle_alpha   90.00
_cell.angle_beta   90.00
_cell.angle_gamma   90.00
#
_symmetry.space_group_name_H-M   'P 1'
#
loop_
_entity.id
_entity.type
_entity.pdbx_description
1 polymer ?
#
loop_
_entity_poly.entity_id
_entity_poly.type
_entity_poly.pdbx_seq_one_letter_code
_entity_poly.pdbx_strand_id
1 'polypeptide(L)'
;PIHSVNAFLMGIFLVERPQLIPSFFFASISWLLLAIMFYRRHNPNPWRRCKSFLELFQALIVGSSGKVVPIESFQNAKEAAEYENMLRQRIEDAEKMALQAAEEAEEEAKLQAQEMEEIGETDNDLSTKKGGGISIDPFRPILEPIQGYLALATRLVRYVRNILLWEECYIAFWVTIGCFVLSVVCLFVPWFFLIRWTSRILVWTLLGPWMRLVDIHYYSKIENMTPEELQKAKEEAKIARRLVTEAAVLEARIERENAKKLKVLKQYLFGKFIMKVPVLKDDRWRDIPLPQSKAEPYNPKTLGLAELAMKEAGYHRIRVPGQQLEGDMIPTIESKTFTEAPVGQATKEHAEADSSAN
;
A
#
# COMPACT_ATOMS: atom_id res chain seq x y z
N PRO A 1 16.30 6.56 -24.98
CA PRO A 1 17.32 7.59 -25.26
C PRO A 1 17.19 8.85 -24.39
N ILE A 2 16.03 9.54 -24.38
CA ILE A 2 15.88 10.80 -23.62
C ILE A 2 16.06 10.58 -22.11
N HIS A 3 15.42 9.54 -21.55
CA HIS A 3 15.53 9.26 -20.12
C HIS A 3 16.96 8.93 -19.67
N SER A 4 17.75 8.23 -20.51
CA SER A 4 19.14 7.89 -20.20
C SER A 4 20.08 9.09 -20.28
N VAL A 5 19.89 9.98 -21.26
CA VAL A 5 20.65 11.25 -21.34
C VAL A 5 20.38 12.11 -20.12
N ASN A 6 19.12 12.24 -19.71
CA ASN A 6 18.77 13.00 -18.50
C ASN A 6 19.41 12.38 -17.26
N ALA A 7 19.34 11.06 -17.07
CA ALA A 7 19.98 10.39 -15.94
C ALA A 7 21.50 10.60 -15.91
N PHE A 8 22.16 10.55 -17.08
CA PHE A 8 23.59 10.81 -17.21
C PHE A 8 23.96 12.25 -16.81
N LEU A 9 23.23 13.25 -17.32
CA LEU A 9 23.43 14.65 -16.95
C LEU A 9 23.19 14.89 -15.46
N MET A 10 22.12 14.31 -14.89
CA MET A 10 21.86 14.35 -13.45
C MET A 10 23.03 13.76 -12.65
N GLY A 11 23.61 12.64 -13.12
CA GLY A 11 24.79 12.02 -12.53
C GLY A 11 26.01 12.93 -12.51
N ILE A 12 26.33 13.60 -13.63
CA ILE A 12 27.42 14.57 -13.71
C ILE A 12 27.23 15.70 -12.69
N PHE A 13 26.04 16.31 -12.66
CA PHE A 13 25.74 17.38 -11.70
C PHE A 13 25.84 16.94 -10.24
N LEU A 14 25.44 15.70 -9.94
CA LEU A 14 25.51 15.14 -8.59
C LEU A 14 26.94 14.88 -8.12
N VAL A 15 27.83 14.45 -9.02
CA VAL A 15 29.25 14.27 -8.71
C VAL A 15 29.92 15.61 -8.41
N GLU A 16 29.63 16.64 -9.21
CA GLU A 16 30.19 17.98 -8.99
C GLU A 16 29.59 18.69 -7.76
N ARG A 17 28.33 18.42 -7.45
CA ARG A 17 27.57 19.12 -6.39
C ARG A 17 26.75 18.13 -5.55
N PRO A 18 27.38 17.36 -4.63
CA PRO A 18 26.70 16.36 -3.82
C PRO A 18 25.63 16.95 -2.89
N GLN A 19 25.70 18.26 -2.60
CA GLN A 19 24.65 18.97 -1.86
C GLN A 19 23.28 18.93 -2.53
N LEU A 20 23.20 18.63 -3.84
CA LEU A 20 21.95 18.55 -4.59
C LEU A 20 21.30 17.16 -4.53
N ILE A 21 21.93 16.16 -3.90
CA ILE A 21 21.43 14.77 -3.83
C ILE A 21 19.95 14.71 -3.43
N PRO A 22 19.48 15.38 -2.36
CA PRO A 22 18.06 15.27 -1.96
C PRO A 22 17.12 15.86 -3.01
N SER A 23 17.51 16.95 -3.66
CA SER A 23 16.70 17.55 -4.73
C SER A 23 16.58 16.61 -5.94
N PHE A 24 17.70 16.06 -6.42
CA PHE A 24 17.67 15.10 -7.55
C PHE A 24 17.01 13.77 -7.18
N PHE A 25 17.07 13.34 -5.91
CA PHE A 25 16.35 12.16 -5.45
C PHE A 25 14.84 12.33 -5.64
N PHE A 26 14.24 13.43 -5.16
CA PHE A 26 12.82 13.68 -5.37
C PHE A 26 12.47 13.96 -6.84
N ALA A 27 13.35 14.65 -7.59
CA ALA A 27 13.18 14.84 -9.03
C ALA A 27 13.13 13.50 -9.78
N SER A 28 14.02 12.56 -9.42
CA SER A 28 14.10 11.26 -10.09
C SER A 28 12.87 10.39 -9.81
N ILE A 29 12.30 10.44 -8.60
CA ILE A 29 11.01 9.80 -8.29
C ILE A 29 9.90 10.37 -9.15
N SER A 30 9.77 11.71 -9.20
CA SER A 30 8.76 12.38 -10.04
C SER A 30 8.94 12.02 -11.53
N TRP A 31 10.18 12.02 -12.01
CA TRP A 31 10.52 11.68 -13.39
C TRP A 31 10.20 10.23 -13.73
N LEU A 32 10.54 9.29 -12.84
CA LEU A 32 10.24 7.87 -12.99
C LEU A 32 8.72 7.64 -13.07
N LEU A 33 7.96 8.27 -12.18
CA LEU A 33 6.49 8.18 -12.22
C LEU A 33 5.93 8.71 -13.54
N LEU A 34 6.39 9.86 -14.03
CA LEU A 34 5.96 10.40 -15.33
C LEU A 34 6.36 9.49 -16.50
N ALA A 35 7.54 8.86 -16.45
CA ALA A 35 7.99 7.92 -17.47
C ALA A 35 7.11 6.65 -17.50
N ILE A 36 6.78 6.09 -16.33
CA ILE A 36 5.88 4.93 -16.22
C ILE A 36 4.48 5.29 -16.73
N MET A 37 3.97 6.48 -16.39
CA MET A 37 2.69 6.98 -16.91
C MET A 37 2.71 7.07 -18.44
N PHE A 38 3.77 7.65 -19.02
CA PHE A 38 3.93 7.78 -20.47
C PHE A 38 3.92 6.40 -21.13
N TYR A 39 4.70 5.44 -20.61
CA TYR A 39 4.71 4.07 -21.08
C TYR A 39 3.33 3.42 -21.02
N ARG A 40 2.61 3.55 -19.89
CA ARG A 40 1.25 2.99 -19.75
C ARG A 40 0.23 3.60 -20.69
N ARG A 41 0.36 4.90 -21.01
CA ARG A 41 -0.54 5.58 -21.95
C ARG A 41 -0.38 5.04 -23.38
N HIS A 42 0.81 4.56 -23.74
CA HIS A 42 1.08 3.93 -25.04
C HIS A 42 0.63 2.47 -25.13
N ASN A 43 0.03 1.90 -24.07
CA ASN A 43 -0.50 0.55 -24.14
C ASN A 43 -1.65 0.49 -25.16
N PRO A 44 -1.64 -0.44 -26.13
CA PRO A 44 -2.72 -0.56 -27.12
C PRO A 44 -4.07 -0.89 -26.48
N ASN A 45 -4.07 -1.64 -25.38
CA ASN A 45 -5.28 -2.01 -24.64
C ASN A 45 -5.84 -0.78 -23.86
N PRO A 46 -7.03 -0.27 -24.22
CA PRO A 46 -7.59 0.93 -23.59
C PRO A 46 -7.87 0.74 -22.09
N TRP A 47 -8.20 -0.48 -21.64
CA TRP A 47 -8.43 -0.81 -20.23
C TRP A 47 -7.16 -0.74 -19.38
N ARG A 48 -5.98 -0.90 -20.00
CA ARG A 48 -4.68 -0.81 -19.34
C ARG A 48 -4.09 0.61 -19.38
N ARG A 49 -4.70 1.56 -20.10
CA ARG A 49 -4.25 2.96 -20.12
C ARG A 49 -4.51 3.64 -18.77
N CYS A 50 -3.83 4.76 -18.55
CA CYS A 50 -4.05 5.65 -17.40
C CYS A 50 -4.38 7.07 -17.90
N LYS A 51 -4.97 7.89 -17.03
CA LYS A 51 -5.22 9.30 -17.32
C LYS A 51 -3.89 10.03 -17.49
N SER A 52 -3.85 11.02 -18.39
CA SER A 52 -2.62 11.80 -18.56
C SER A 52 -2.42 12.80 -17.42
N PHE A 53 -1.16 13.15 -17.14
CA PHE A 53 -0.83 14.15 -16.14
C PHE A 53 -1.55 15.49 -16.43
N LEU A 54 -1.59 15.90 -17.70
CA LEU A 54 -2.26 17.13 -18.13
C LEU A 54 -3.78 17.06 -17.93
N GLU A 55 -4.43 15.92 -18.19
CA GLU A 55 -5.86 15.76 -17.90
C GLU A 55 -6.15 15.90 -16.41
N LEU A 56 -5.31 15.32 -15.54
CA LEU A 56 -5.46 15.43 -14.08
C LEU A 56 -5.17 16.86 -13.59
N PHE A 57 -4.15 17.50 -14.15
CA PHE A 57 -3.78 18.87 -13.83
C PHE A 57 -4.85 19.88 -14.30
N GLN A 58 -5.39 19.70 -15.51
CA GLN A 58 -6.50 20.49 -16.02
C GLN A 58 -7.76 20.28 -15.17
N ALA A 59 -8.05 19.03 -14.77
CA ALA A 59 -9.17 18.76 -13.87
C ALA A 59 -9.00 19.44 -12.50
N LEU A 60 -7.76 19.55 -11.99
CA LEU A 60 -7.47 20.28 -10.76
C LEU A 60 -7.70 21.79 -10.90
N ILE A 61 -7.25 22.40 -12.00
CA ILE A 61 -7.35 23.87 -12.20
C ILE A 61 -8.77 24.29 -12.59
N VAL A 62 -9.37 23.59 -13.56
CA VAL A 62 -10.65 23.98 -14.17
C VAL A 62 -11.83 23.39 -13.40
N GLY A 63 -11.61 22.33 -12.59
CA GLY A 63 -12.68 21.60 -11.92
C GLY A 63 -13.51 20.70 -12.86
N SER A 64 -13.22 20.69 -14.15
CA SER A 64 -13.89 19.85 -15.15
C SER A 64 -12.99 18.69 -15.58
N SER A 65 -13.52 17.46 -15.56
CA SER A 65 -12.85 16.35 -16.23
C SER A 65 -12.84 16.60 -17.74
N GLY A 66 -11.67 16.43 -18.39
CA GLY A 66 -11.56 16.50 -19.84
C GLY A 66 -12.49 15.52 -20.56
N LYS A 67 -12.62 15.67 -21.89
CA LYS A 67 -13.51 14.83 -22.71
C LYS A 67 -13.22 13.35 -22.49
N VAL A 68 -14.15 12.65 -21.86
CA VAL A 68 -14.05 11.21 -21.63
C VAL A 68 -14.35 10.50 -22.95
N VAL A 69 -13.40 9.70 -23.41
CA VAL A 69 -13.52 8.95 -24.67
C VAL A 69 -14.21 7.61 -24.36
N PRO A 70 -15.34 7.29 -25.01
CA PRO A 70 -15.95 5.97 -24.87
C PRO A 70 -14.99 4.89 -25.43
N ILE A 71 -15.01 3.72 -24.81
CA ILE A 71 -14.26 2.54 -25.27
C ILE A 71 -15.25 1.63 -25.99
N GLU A 72 -15.03 1.43 -27.29
CA GLU A 72 -15.83 0.54 -28.12
C GLU A 72 -15.45 -0.93 -27.89
N SER A 73 -16.40 -1.84 -28.13
CA SER A 73 -16.13 -3.28 -28.11
C SER A 73 -15.09 -3.62 -29.16
N PHE A 74 -14.07 -4.40 -28.78
CA PHE A 74 -12.92 -4.82 -29.59
C PHE A 74 -11.98 -3.71 -30.06
N GLN A 75 -12.06 -2.50 -29.48
CA GLN A 75 -11.12 -1.43 -29.80
C GLN A 75 -9.67 -1.87 -29.54
N ASN A 76 -8.85 -1.85 -30.59
CA ASN A 76 -7.43 -2.28 -30.59
C ASN A 76 -7.18 -3.73 -30.09
N ALA A 77 -8.17 -4.62 -30.18
CA ALA A 77 -8.04 -5.98 -29.64
C ALA A 77 -6.89 -6.79 -30.26
N LYS A 78 -6.64 -6.63 -31.58
CA LYS A 78 -5.55 -7.31 -32.29
C LYS A 78 -4.18 -6.81 -31.82
N GLU A 79 -3.98 -5.49 -31.83
CA GLU A 79 -2.73 -4.86 -31.35
C GLU A 79 -2.46 -5.19 -29.88
N ALA A 80 -3.52 -5.22 -29.05
CA ALA A 80 -3.41 -5.63 -27.66
C ALA A 80 -2.96 -7.09 -27.50
N ALA A 81 -3.49 -8.01 -28.31
CA ALA A 81 -3.09 -9.41 -28.29
C ALA A 81 -1.65 -9.60 -28.77
N GLU A 82 -1.23 -8.94 -29.85
CA GLU A 82 0.14 -8.96 -30.35
C GLU A 82 1.13 -8.42 -29.30
N TYR A 83 0.78 -7.30 -28.66
CA TYR A 83 1.57 -6.71 -27.60
C TYR A 83 1.68 -7.62 -26.37
N GLU A 84 0.58 -8.26 -25.96
CA GLU A 84 0.60 -9.23 -24.86
C GLU A 84 1.44 -10.47 -25.19
N ASN A 85 1.37 -10.97 -26.42
CA ASN A 85 2.21 -12.09 -26.88
C ASN A 85 3.69 -11.70 -26.89
N MET A 86 4.03 -10.50 -27.38
CA MET A 86 5.40 -9.99 -27.35
C MET A 86 5.93 -9.88 -25.90
N LEU A 87 5.10 -9.38 -24.97
CA LEU A 87 5.48 -9.31 -23.56
C LEU A 87 5.66 -10.69 -22.93
N ARG A 88 4.76 -11.64 -23.22
CA ARG A 88 4.88 -13.03 -22.74
C ARG A 88 6.16 -13.68 -23.22
N GLN A 89 6.49 -13.55 -24.51
CA GLN A 89 7.74 -14.07 -25.06
C GLN A 89 8.95 -13.49 -24.33
N ARG A 90 8.99 -12.17 -24.10
CA ARG A 90 10.09 -11.54 -23.33
C ARG A 90 10.21 -12.06 -21.90
N ILE A 91 9.08 -12.35 -21.25
CA ILE A 91 9.07 -12.92 -19.89
C ILE A 91 9.59 -14.36 -19.92
N GLU A 92 9.09 -15.18 -20.84
CA GLU A 92 9.54 -16.57 -21.00
C GLU A 92 11.03 -16.66 -21.32
N ASP A 93 11.54 -15.78 -22.18
CA ASP A 93 12.97 -15.71 -22.50
C ASP A 93 13.80 -15.27 -21.29
N ALA A 94 13.31 -14.30 -20.50
CA ALA A 94 13.97 -13.87 -19.27
C ALA A 94 13.95 -14.95 -18.18
N GLU A 95 12.86 -15.70 -18.05
CA GLU A 95 12.74 -16.82 -17.11
C GLU A 95 13.70 -17.95 -17.49
N LYS A 96 13.81 -18.30 -18.78
CA LYS A 96 14.79 -19.28 -19.26
C LYS A 96 16.23 -18.85 -18.95
N MET A 97 16.59 -17.59 -19.23
CA MET A 97 17.92 -17.08 -18.90
C MET A 97 18.19 -17.08 -17.39
N ALA A 98 17.19 -16.75 -16.57
CA ALA A 98 17.32 -16.77 -15.11
C ALA A 98 17.47 -18.20 -14.56
N LEU A 99 16.76 -19.17 -15.13
CA LEU A 99 16.90 -20.59 -14.77
C LEU A 99 18.29 -21.12 -15.12
N GLN A 100 18.80 -20.82 -16.32
CA GLN A 100 20.15 -21.18 -16.72
C GLN A 100 21.20 -20.60 -15.76
N ALA A 101 21.07 -19.32 -15.41
CA ALA A 101 21.99 -18.68 -14.45
C ALA A 101 21.89 -19.27 -13.04
N ALA A 102 20.70 -19.77 -12.63
CA ALA A 102 20.52 -20.43 -11.34
C ALA A 102 21.13 -21.84 -11.31
N GLU A 103 20.99 -22.60 -12.41
CA GLU A 103 21.62 -23.91 -12.57
C GLU A 103 23.15 -23.78 -12.55
N GLU A 104 23.71 -22.83 -13.31
CA GLU A 104 25.15 -22.52 -13.30
C GLU A 104 25.64 -22.14 -11.89
N ALA A 105 24.91 -21.28 -11.18
CA ALA A 105 25.26 -20.89 -9.80
C ALA A 105 25.17 -22.06 -8.81
N GLU A 106 24.25 -23.01 -9.01
CA GLU A 106 24.15 -24.22 -8.18
C GLU A 106 25.32 -25.18 -8.46
N GLU A 107 25.73 -25.33 -9.73
CA GLU A 107 26.92 -26.10 -10.10
C GLU A 107 28.19 -25.49 -9.50
N GLU A 108 28.37 -24.17 -9.59
CA GLU A 108 29.48 -23.46 -8.94
C GLU A 108 29.46 -23.61 -7.42
N ALA A 109 28.29 -23.52 -6.78
CA ALA A 109 28.16 -23.70 -5.34
C ALA A 109 28.48 -25.14 -4.91
N LYS A 110 28.11 -26.15 -5.71
CA LYS A 110 28.48 -27.55 -5.49
C LYS A 110 29.98 -27.76 -5.60
N LEU A 111 30.61 -27.17 -6.63
CA LEU A 111 32.07 -27.22 -6.79
C LEU A 111 32.77 -26.56 -5.60
N GLN A 112 32.31 -25.37 -5.16
CA GLN A 112 32.85 -24.72 -3.96
C GLN A 112 32.63 -25.54 -2.68
N ALA A 113 31.48 -26.22 -2.55
CA ALA A 113 31.22 -27.10 -1.41
C ALA A 113 32.15 -28.32 -1.42
N GLN A 114 32.38 -28.93 -2.58
CA GLN A 114 33.35 -30.02 -2.74
C GLN A 114 34.77 -29.56 -2.41
N GLU A 115 35.19 -28.39 -2.90
CA GLU A 115 36.48 -27.78 -2.55
C GLU A 115 36.60 -27.49 -1.04
N MET A 116 35.52 -27.07 -0.38
CA MET A 116 35.50 -26.85 1.07
C MET A 116 35.48 -28.17 1.88
N GLU A 117 34.81 -29.21 1.38
CA GLU A 117 34.80 -30.55 1.98
C GLU A 117 36.19 -31.19 1.90
N GLU A 118 36.91 -31.01 0.78
CA GLU A 118 38.32 -31.44 0.64
C GLU A 118 39.27 -30.71 1.62
N ILE A 119 38.89 -29.53 2.12
CA ILE A 119 39.66 -28.73 3.09
C ILE A 119 39.22 -29.02 4.55
N GLY A 120 38.08 -29.68 4.76
CA GLY A 120 37.33 -29.64 6.01
C GLY A 120 36.92 -31.00 6.60
N GLU A 121 37.74 -32.05 6.52
CA GLU A 121 37.54 -33.27 7.31
C GLU A 121 37.85 -33.02 8.80
N THR A 122 36.96 -32.33 9.52
CA THR A 122 36.81 -32.50 10.98
C THR A 122 35.33 -32.60 11.33
N ASP A 123 34.88 -33.85 11.37
CA ASP A 123 33.57 -34.33 11.82
C ASP A 123 33.06 -33.61 13.08
N ASN A 124 31.77 -33.24 13.07
CA ASN A 124 30.87 -33.55 14.18
C ASN A 124 29.40 -33.46 13.75
N ASP A 125 28.86 -34.64 13.47
CA ASP A 125 27.47 -34.97 13.19
C ASP A 125 26.58 -34.76 14.43
N LEU A 126 25.43 -34.09 14.25
CA LEU A 126 24.41 -33.99 15.30
C LEU A 126 23.00 -33.92 14.69
N SER A 127 22.60 -35.03 14.04
CA SER A 127 21.21 -35.27 13.68
C SER A 127 20.34 -35.45 14.94
N THR A 128 19.27 -34.64 15.07
CA THR A 128 18.26 -34.79 16.12
C THR A 128 16.95 -35.30 15.55
N LYS A 129 16.54 -36.47 16.05
CA LYS A 129 15.35 -37.24 15.67
C LYS A 129 14.04 -36.49 15.98
N LYS A 130 13.13 -36.47 15.00
CA LYS A 130 11.74 -36.00 15.12
C LYS A 130 10.86 -37.06 15.80
N GLY A 131 10.43 -36.79 17.03
CA GLY A 131 9.42 -37.57 17.75
C GLY A 131 8.03 -36.93 17.65
N GLY A 132 7.02 -37.73 17.32
CA GLY A 132 5.63 -37.32 17.12
C GLY A 132 4.96 -36.84 18.41
N GLY A 133 4.41 -35.63 18.35
CA GLY A 133 3.59 -35.03 19.40
C GLY A 133 2.52 -34.15 18.78
N ILE A 134 1.36 -34.11 19.43
CA ILE A 134 0.21 -33.29 19.05
C ILE A 134 0.70 -31.85 18.79
N SER A 135 0.59 -31.42 17.53
CA SER A 135 1.04 -30.11 17.04
C SER A 135 0.15 -29.00 17.59
N ILE A 136 0.40 -28.63 18.84
CA ILE A 136 0.28 -27.23 19.24
C ILE A 136 1.49 -26.59 18.60
N ASP A 137 1.32 -25.94 17.44
CA ASP A 137 2.42 -25.27 16.75
C ASP A 137 3.14 -24.35 17.76
N PRO A 138 4.31 -24.75 18.29
CA PRO A 138 4.96 -24.02 19.37
C PRO A 138 5.42 -22.64 18.88
N PHE A 139 5.51 -22.51 17.56
CA PHE A 139 5.84 -21.29 16.87
C PHE A 139 4.64 -20.39 16.59
N ARG A 140 3.38 -20.83 16.74
CA ARG A 140 2.21 -19.98 16.45
C ARG A 140 2.24 -18.62 17.19
N PRO A 141 2.54 -18.52 18.50
CA PRO A 141 2.63 -17.22 19.17
C PRO A 141 3.80 -16.34 18.66
N ILE A 142 4.82 -16.94 18.06
CA ILE A 142 5.98 -16.24 17.48
C ILE A 142 5.73 -15.88 16.02
N LEU A 143 5.09 -16.76 15.25
CA LEU A 143 4.84 -16.63 13.82
C LEU A 143 3.62 -15.76 13.52
N GLU A 144 2.57 -15.80 14.34
CA GLU A 144 1.36 -14.98 14.13
C GLU A 144 1.68 -13.47 14.01
N PRO A 145 2.50 -12.85 14.90
CA PRO A 145 2.87 -11.45 14.72
C PRO A 145 3.73 -11.23 13.48
N ILE A 146 4.66 -12.14 13.17
CA ILE A 146 5.51 -12.05 11.97
C ILE A 146 4.65 -12.15 10.70
N GLN A 147 3.69 -13.07 10.65
CA GLN A 147 2.72 -13.21 9.56
C GLN A 147 1.86 -11.95 9.43
N GLY A 148 1.47 -11.33 10.55
CA GLY A 148 0.79 -10.04 10.57
C GLY A 148 1.63 -8.93 9.93
N TYR A 149 2.91 -8.81 10.31
CA TYR A 149 3.84 -7.84 9.73
C TYR A 149 4.11 -8.12 8.25
N LEU A 150 4.29 -9.38 7.87
CA LEU A 150 4.47 -9.79 6.47
C LEU A 150 3.21 -9.48 5.63
N ALA A 151 2.02 -9.71 6.19
CA ALA A 151 0.77 -9.36 5.52
C ALA A 151 0.65 -7.84 5.34
N LEU A 152 1.01 -7.05 6.34
CA LEU A 152 1.05 -5.58 6.25
C LEU A 152 2.08 -5.13 5.20
N ALA A 153 3.29 -5.66 5.25
CA ALA A 153 4.36 -5.35 4.29
C ALA A 153 3.92 -5.71 2.86
N THR A 154 3.28 -6.86 2.66
CA THR A 154 2.76 -7.28 1.35
C THR A 154 1.69 -6.33 0.84
N ARG A 155 0.74 -5.88 1.70
CA ARG A 155 -0.26 -4.88 1.32
C ARG A 155 0.39 -3.54 0.98
N LEU A 156 1.38 -3.11 1.77
CA LEU A 156 2.12 -1.88 1.51
C LEU A 156 2.86 -1.94 0.16
N VAL A 157 3.55 -3.05 -0.13
CA VAL A 157 4.22 -3.27 -1.42
C VAL A 157 3.21 -3.25 -2.57
N ARG A 158 2.01 -3.84 -2.40
CA ARG A 158 0.95 -3.75 -3.41
C ARG A 158 0.47 -2.32 -3.62
N TYR A 159 0.24 -1.55 -2.55
CA TYR A 159 -0.14 -0.14 -2.70
C TYR A 159 0.94 0.67 -3.39
N VAL A 160 2.21 0.48 -3.01
CA VAL A 160 3.35 1.13 -3.67
C VAL A 160 3.39 0.75 -5.14
N ARG A 161 3.23 -0.54 -5.48
CA ARG A 161 3.13 -1.00 -6.87
C ARG A 161 1.96 -0.32 -7.60
N ASN A 162 0.78 -0.23 -7.01
CA ASN A 162 -0.40 0.38 -7.63
C ASN A 162 -0.21 1.88 -7.87
N ILE A 163 0.51 2.58 -6.98
CA ILE A 163 0.90 3.99 -7.15
C ILE A 163 1.97 4.12 -8.25
N LEU A 164 3.05 3.34 -8.19
CA LEU A 164 4.15 3.36 -9.16
C LEU A 164 3.66 3.04 -10.58
N LEU A 165 2.78 2.04 -10.69
CA LEU A 165 2.16 1.68 -11.93
C LEU A 165 1.05 2.64 -12.34
N TRP A 166 0.69 3.70 -11.61
CA TRP A 166 -0.44 4.60 -11.95
C TRP A 166 -1.81 3.92 -12.03
N GLU A 167 -2.03 2.83 -11.30
CA GLU A 167 -3.37 2.23 -11.16
C GLU A 167 -4.29 3.09 -10.28
N GLU A 168 -3.70 3.74 -9.28
CA GLU A 168 -4.32 4.80 -8.49
C GLU A 168 -3.86 6.18 -8.98
N CYS A 169 -4.37 6.59 -10.15
CA CYS A 169 -3.89 7.79 -10.87
C CYS A 169 -3.92 9.07 -10.01
N TYR A 170 -4.90 9.22 -9.11
CA TYR A 170 -5.01 10.41 -8.26
C TYR A 170 -3.89 10.48 -7.22
N ILE A 171 -3.60 9.37 -6.54
CA ILE A 171 -2.51 9.33 -5.54
C ILE A 171 -1.16 9.48 -6.25
N ALA A 172 -0.95 8.78 -7.36
CA ALA A 172 0.27 8.89 -8.16
C ALA A 172 0.52 10.32 -8.65
N PHE A 173 -0.54 11.04 -9.06
CA PHE A 173 -0.47 12.45 -9.43
C PHE A 173 -0.04 13.35 -8.27
N TRP A 174 -0.66 13.22 -7.09
CA TRP A 174 -0.28 14.00 -5.91
C TRP A 174 1.12 13.68 -5.41
N VAL A 175 1.55 12.42 -5.45
CA VAL A 175 2.92 12.02 -5.13
C VAL A 175 3.91 12.65 -6.12
N THR A 176 3.58 12.63 -7.41
CA THR A 176 4.42 13.23 -8.46
C THR A 176 4.57 14.74 -8.25
N ILE A 177 3.47 15.47 -8.05
CA ILE A 177 3.51 16.92 -7.75
C ILE A 177 4.25 17.20 -6.45
N GLY A 178 3.97 16.43 -5.39
CA GLY A 178 4.62 16.57 -4.10
C GLY A 178 6.13 16.38 -4.20
N CYS A 179 6.59 15.34 -4.89
CA CYS A 179 8.02 15.11 -5.15
C CYS A 179 8.63 16.21 -6.03
N PHE A 180 7.91 16.71 -7.03
CA PHE A 180 8.40 17.79 -7.87
C PHE A 180 8.57 19.10 -7.08
N VAL A 181 7.55 19.50 -6.31
CA VAL A 181 7.62 20.69 -5.43
C VAL A 181 8.71 20.52 -4.38
N LEU A 182 8.79 19.35 -3.75
CA LEU A 182 9.82 19.06 -2.75
C LEU A 182 11.22 19.12 -3.37
N SER A 183 11.41 18.63 -4.60
CA SER A 183 12.68 18.76 -5.31
C SER A 183 13.10 20.23 -5.48
N VAL A 184 12.18 21.10 -5.86
CA VAL A 184 12.45 22.55 -6.00
C VAL A 184 12.78 23.17 -4.66
N VAL A 185 12.00 22.89 -3.60
CA VAL A 185 12.28 23.39 -2.25
C VAL A 185 13.65 22.93 -1.77
N CYS A 186 14.00 21.66 -2.02
CA CYS A 186 15.28 21.07 -1.65
C CYS A 186 16.47 21.73 -2.37
N LEU A 187 16.30 22.44 -3.49
CA LEU A 187 17.38 23.20 -4.12
C LEU A 187 17.84 24.38 -3.26
N PHE A 188 16.94 24.96 -2.47
CA PHE A 188 17.23 26.14 -1.64
C PHE A 188 17.73 25.77 -0.23
N VAL A 189 17.63 24.51 0.17
CA VAL A 189 18.04 24.04 1.49
C VAL A 189 19.55 23.78 1.51
N PRO A 190 20.31 24.36 2.46
CA PRO A 190 21.75 24.10 2.59
C PRO A 190 22.00 22.71 3.21
N TRP A 191 21.88 21.64 2.42
CA TRP A 191 21.99 20.26 2.89
C TRP A 191 23.30 19.94 3.58
N PHE A 192 24.41 20.56 3.17
CA PHE A 192 25.69 20.35 3.83
C PHE A 192 25.66 20.76 5.31
N PHE A 193 24.97 21.86 5.61
CA PHE A 193 24.74 22.30 6.98
C PHE A 193 23.89 21.28 7.75
N LEU A 194 22.76 20.86 7.17
CA LEU A 194 21.88 19.88 7.81
C LEU A 194 22.58 18.55 8.06
N ILE A 195 23.24 17.95 7.07
CA ILE A 195 23.96 16.67 7.20
C ILE A 195 25.05 16.76 8.26
N ARG A 196 25.80 17.86 8.30
CA ARG A 196 26.83 18.08 9.31
C ARG A 196 26.24 18.18 10.72
N TRP A 197 25.10 18.84 10.88
CA TRP A 197 24.44 18.96 12.18
C TRP A 197 23.74 17.67 12.60
N THR A 198 23.04 16.98 11.69
CA THR A 198 22.40 15.70 12.00
C THR A 198 23.42 14.64 12.35
N SER A 199 24.55 14.55 11.64
CA SER A 199 25.64 13.64 12.02
C SER A 199 26.24 13.99 13.38
N ARG A 200 26.44 15.28 13.68
CA ARG A 200 26.92 15.72 15.00
C ARG A 200 25.94 15.35 16.12
N ILE A 201 24.65 15.62 15.93
CA ILE A 201 23.59 15.24 16.88
C ILE A 201 23.57 13.73 17.03
N LEU A 202 23.60 12.97 15.93
CA LEU A 202 23.57 11.51 15.96
C LEU A 202 24.77 10.92 16.72
N VAL A 203 25.97 11.43 16.48
CA VAL A 203 27.17 11.03 17.24
C VAL A 203 27.03 11.40 18.71
N TRP A 204 26.51 12.58 19.04
CA TRP A 204 26.29 12.97 20.44
C TRP A 204 25.17 12.16 21.10
N THR A 205 24.13 11.78 20.36
CA THR A 205 23.01 11.01 20.90
C THR A 205 23.26 9.51 20.92
N LEU A 206 24.19 8.96 20.13
CA LEU A 206 24.52 7.52 20.16
C LEU A 206 25.81 7.23 20.92
N LEU A 207 26.82 8.09 20.78
CA LEU A 207 28.16 7.93 21.36
C LEU A 207 28.46 8.96 22.45
N GLY A 208 27.46 9.72 22.88
CA GLY A 208 27.64 10.76 23.87
C GLY A 208 27.89 10.24 25.29
N PRO A 209 28.28 11.14 26.21
CA PRO A 209 28.54 10.80 27.60
C PRO A 209 27.35 10.15 28.34
N TRP A 210 26.13 10.31 27.84
CA TRP A 210 24.94 9.67 28.42
C TRP A 210 25.00 8.13 28.33
N MET A 211 25.71 7.54 27.36
CA MET A 211 25.94 6.09 27.32
C MET A 211 26.62 5.61 28.60
N ARG A 212 27.56 6.40 29.14
CA ARG A 212 28.18 6.13 30.43
C ARG A 212 27.18 6.26 31.59
N LEU A 213 26.21 7.17 31.50
CA LEU A 213 25.14 7.26 32.50
C LEU A 213 24.23 6.04 32.45
N VAL A 214 23.93 5.51 31.27
CA VAL A 214 23.18 4.25 31.12
C VAL A 214 23.96 3.08 31.69
N ASP A 215 25.25 2.96 31.42
CA ASP A 215 26.10 1.95 32.06
C ASP A 215 26.08 2.07 33.59
N ILE A 216 26.27 3.29 34.11
CA ILE A 216 26.28 3.51 35.55
C ILE A 216 24.90 3.28 36.17
N HIS A 217 23.79 3.68 35.56
CA HIS A 217 22.47 3.59 36.21
C HIS A 217 21.79 2.25 35.99
N TYR A 218 22.03 1.62 34.84
CA TYR A 218 21.35 0.39 34.43
C TYR A 218 22.21 -0.85 34.69
N TYR A 219 23.48 -0.84 34.26
CA TYR A 219 24.35 -2.01 34.41
C TYR A 219 24.92 -2.15 35.83
N SER A 220 25.28 -1.06 36.52
CA SER A 220 25.75 -1.18 37.91
C SER A 220 24.70 -1.75 38.87
N LYS A 221 23.41 -1.55 38.58
CA LYS A 221 22.32 -2.17 39.35
C LYS A 221 22.20 -3.67 39.10
N ILE A 222 22.56 -4.13 37.90
CA ILE A 222 22.51 -5.55 37.53
C ILE A 222 23.72 -6.29 38.13
N GLU A 223 24.89 -5.65 38.15
CA GLU A 223 26.14 -6.27 38.61
C GLU A 223 26.20 -6.50 40.13
N ASN A 224 25.51 -5.67 40.92
CA ASN A 224 25.52 -5.76 42.38
C ASN A 224 24.40 -6.64 42.99
N MET A 225 23.54 -7.26 42.18
CA MET A 225 22.49 -8.13 42.70
C MET A 225 23.04 -9.50 43.08
N THR A 226 22.76 -9.93 44.31
CA THR A 226 23.06 -11.30 44.73
C THR A 226 22.23 -12.30 43.90
N PRO A 227 22.72 -13.54 43.68
CA PRO A 227 22.01 -14.51 42.84
C PRO A 227 20.59 -14.82 43.34
N GLU A 228 20.34 -14.70 44.65
CA GLU A 228 19.02 -14.88 45.25
C GLU A 228 18.05 -13.73 44.94
N GLU A 229 18.51 -12.47 45.01
CA GLU A 229 17.71 -11.30 44.63
C GLU A 229 17.38 -11.32 43.14
N LEU A 230 18.32 -11.76 42.31
CA LEU A 230 18.11 -11.89 40.87
C LEU A 230 17.06 -12.96 40.53
N GLN A 231 16.99 -14.05 41.30
CA GLN A 231 15.92 -15.03 41.18
C GLN A 231 14.56 -14.45 41.60
N LYS A 232 14.49 -13.75 42.73
CA LYS A 232 13.24 -13.09 43.18
C LYS A 232 12.74 -12.06 42.18
N ALA A 233 13.61 -11.19 41.65
CA ALA A 233 13.24 -10.21 40.64
C ALA A 233 12.74 -10.87 39.34
N LYS A 234 13.33 -12.01 38.94
CA LYS A 234 12.86 -12.80 37.79
C LYS A 234 11.48 -13.42 38.07
N GLU A 235 11.22 -13.90 39.28
CA GLU A 235 9.92 -14.44 39.68
C GLU A 235 8.84 -13.37 39.74
N GLU A 236 9.12 -12.21 40.33
CA GLU A 236 8.23 -11.05 40.35
C GLU A 236 7.92 -10.55 38.93
N ALA A 237 8.94 -10.44 38.07
CA ALA A 237 8.75 -10.10 36.67
C ALA A 237 7.91 -11.15 35.93
N LYS A 238 8.06 -12.43 36.27
CA LYS A 238 7.25 -13.52 35.70
C LYS A 238 5.80 -13.44 36.17
N ILE A 239 5.54 -13.11 37.43
CA ILE A 239 4.19 -12.90 37.98
C ILE A 239 3.55 -11.65 37.34
N ALA A 240 4.27 -10.54 37.26
CA ALA A 240 3.80 -9.32 36.62
C ALA A 240 3.45 -9.56 35.14
N ARG A 241 4.31 -10.29 34.41
CA ARG A 241 4.02 -10.72 33.03
C ARG A 241 2.78 -11.59 32.96
N ARG A 242 2.59 -12.54 33.89
CA ARG A 242 1.39 -13.39 33.95
C ARG A 242 0.12 -12.55 34.12
N LEU A 243 0.11 -11.61 35.06
CA LEU A 243 -1.04 -10.73 35.29
C LEU A 243 -1.38 -9.87 34.05
N VAL A 244 -0.36 -9.30 33.40
CA VAL A 244 -0.55 -8.53 32.16
C VAL A 244 -1.06 -9.44 31.03
N THR A 245 -0.53 -10.67 30.91
CA THR A 245 -1.01 -11.62 29.90
C THR A 245 -2.43 -12.10 30.17
N GLU A 246 -2.83 -12.28 31.43
CA GLU A 246 -4.19 -12.68 31.79
C GLU A 246 -5.20 -11.58 31.43
N ALA A 247 -4.89 -10.33 31.75
CA ALA A 247 -5.71 -9.19 31.34
C ALA A 247 -5.81 -9.08 29.81
N ALA A 248 -4.69 -9.20 29.09
CA ALA A 248 -4.67 -9.16 27.63
C ALA A 248 -5.43 -10.34 26.99
N VAL A 249 -5.39 -11.53 27.62
CA VAL A 249 -6.15 -12.71 27.17
C VAL A 249 -7.65 -12.51 27.35
N LEU A 250 -8.07 -11.91 28.47
CA LEU A 250 -9.48 -11.56 28.71
C LEU A 250 -9.97 -10.52 27.69
N GLU A 251 -9.19 -9.46 27.46
CA GLU A 251 -9.50 -8.43 26.46
C GLU A 251 -9.61 -9.03 25.06
N ALA A 252 -8.62 -9.83 24.64
CA ALA A 252 -8.65 -10.52 23.36
C ALA A 252 -9.84 -11.49 23.22
N ARG A 253 -10.31 -12.08 24.32
CA ARG A 253 -11.51 -12.94 24.33
C ARG A 253 -12.78 -12.10 24.13
N ILE A 254 -12.89 -10.96 24.81
CA ILE A 254 -14.01 -10.01 24.65
C ILE A 254 -14.06 -9.50 23.20
N GLU A 255 -12.92 -9.09 22.65
CA GLU A 255 -12.84 -8.64 21.25
C GLU A 255 -13.26 -9.72 20.25
N ARG A 256 -12.83 -10.98 20.46
CA ARG A 256 -13.23 -12.11 19.61
C ARG A 256 -14.73 -12.39 19.70
N GLU A 257 -15.31 -12.28 20.89
CA GLU A 257 -16.75 -12.43 21.09
C GLU A 257 -17.52 -11.33 20.36
N ASN A 258 -17.10 -10.07 20.52
CA ASN A 258 -17.72 -8.91 19.88
C ASN A 258 -17.56 -8.94 18.37
N ALA A 259 -16.40 -9.34 17.84
CA ALA A 259 -16.20 -9.57 16.42
C ALA A 259 -17.11 -10.68 15.87
N LYS A 260 -17.32 -11.77 16.62
CA LYS A 260 -18.24 -12.85 16.25
C LYS A 260 -19.69 -12.38 16.25
N LYS A 261 -20.11 -11.64 17.27
CA LYS A 261 -21.45 -11.01 17.37
C LYS A 261 -21.70 -10.08 16.19
N LEU A 262 -20.78 -9.17 15.92
CA LEU A 262 -20.85 -8.22 14.81
C LEU A 262 -20.88 -8.93 13.45
N LYS A 263 -20.10 -10.00 13.27
CA LYS A 263 -20.14 -10.82 12.06
C LYS A 263 -21.51 -11.46 11.86
N VAL A 264 -22.09 -12.07 12.89
CA VAL A 264 -23.43 -12.67 12.83
C VAL A 264 -24.49 -11.62 12.53
N LEU A 265 -24.42 -10.46 13.17
CA LEU A 265 -25.34 -9.35 12.93
C LEU A 265 -25.26 -8.82 11.49
N LYS A 266 -24.04 -8.64 10.96
CA LYS A 266 -23.87 -8.28 9.55
C LYS A 266 -24.42 -9.37 8.62
N GLN A 267 -24.20 -10.64 8.94
CA GLN A 267 -24.72 -11.76 8.13
C GLN A 267 -26.24 -11.82 8.14
N TYR A 268 -26.85 -11.47 9.26
CA TYR A 268 -28.29 -11.36 9.40
C TYR A 268 -28.86 -10.20 8.54
N LEU A 269 -28.22 -9.02 8.55
CA LEU A 269 -28.71 -7.83 7.86
C LEU A 269 -28.39 -7.79 6.36
N PHE A 270 -27.19 -8.22 5.97
CA PHE A 270 -26.68 -8.11 4.58
C PHE A 270 -26.61 -9.47 3.86
N GLY A 271 -26.99 -10.55 4.53
CA GLY A 271 -26.94 -11.90 4.00
C GLY A 271 -25.59 -12.60 4.20
N LYS A 272 -25.49 -13.83 3.67
CA LYS A 272 -24.35 -14.74 3.93
C LYS A 272 -23.02 -14.22 3.40
N PHE A 273 -23.03 -13.41 2.35
CA PHE A 273 -21.83 -12.93 1.65
C PHE A 273 -21.64 -11.44 1.92
N ILE A 274 -20.66 -11.11 2.76
CA ILE A 274 -20.26 -9.73 3.04
C ILE A 274 -18.82 -9.57 2.61
N MET A 275 -18.59 -8.69 1.64
CA MET A 275 -17.26 -8.31 1.21
C MET A 275 -17.00 -6.87 1.64
N LYS A 276 -15.85 -6.63 2.30
CA LYS A 276 -15.40 -5.27 2.53
C LYS A 276 -14.95 -4.71 1.17
N VAL A 277 -15.64 -3.69 0.69
CA VAL A 277 -15.17 -2.91 -0.47
C VAL A 277 -14.00 -2.05 0.04
N PRO A 278 -12.76 -2.29 -0.42
CA PRO A 278 -11.64 -1.50 0.04
C PRO A 278 -11.71 -0.10 -0.59
N VAL A 279 -11.31 0.93 0.17
CA VAL A 279 -11.29 2.33 -0.31
C VAL A 279 -10.21 2.51 -1.40
N LEU A 280 -9.13 1.74 -1.30
CA LEU A 280 -8.05 1.65 -2.29
C LEU A 280 -8.08 0.26 -2.91
N LYS A 281 -7.68 0.13 -4.18
CA LYS A 281 -7.56 -1.19 -4.80
C LYS A 281 -6.45 -1.99 -4.12
N ASP A 282 -6.83 -3.02 -3.37
CA ASP A 282 -5.92 -3.99 -2.71
C ASP A 282 -5.98 -5.38 -3.38
N ASP A 283 -6.65 -5.46 -4.53
CA ASP A 283 -6.83 -6.72 -5.23
C ASP A 283 -5.48 -7.25 -5.72
N ARG A 284 -5.21 -8.53 -5.44
CA ARG A 284 -3.99 -9.20 -5.90
C ARG A 284 -3.91 -9.23 -7.43
N TRP A 285 -5.05 -9.46 -8.05
CA TRP A 285 -5.21 -9.57 -9.49
C TRP A 285 -6.19 -8.51 -9.94
N ARG A 286 -5.86 -7.88 -11.05
CA ARG A 286 -6.73 -6.89 -11.65
C ARG A 286 -7.70 -7.57 -12.58
N ASP A 287 -8.98 -7.31 -12.38
CA ASP A 287 -10.00 -7.68 -13.34
C ASP A 287 -9.91 -6.74 -14.54
N ILE A 288 -9.42 -7.28 -15.65
CA ILE A 288 -9.38 -6.58 -16.93
C ILE A 288 -10.62 -7.01 -17.70
N PRO A 289 -11.49 -6.08 -18.13
CA PRO A 289 -12.66 -6.42 -18.93
C PRO A 289 -12.28 -7.20 -20.19
N LEU A 290 -13.19 -8.06 -20.64
CA LEU A 290 -13.02 -8.80 -21.89
C LEU A 290 -12.96 -7.84 -23.07
N PRO A 291 -12.32 -8.22 -24.20
CA PRO A 291 -12.30 -7.37 -25.40
C PRO A 291 -13.68 -6.99 -25.92
N GLN A 292 -14.70 -7.82 -25.65
CA GLN A 292 -16.10 -7.57 -26.01
C GLN A 292 -16.77 -6.48 -25.16
N SER A 293 -16.21 -6.16 -23.99
CA SER A 293 -16.74 -5.15 -23.10
C SER A 293 -16.62 -3.76 -23.73
N LYS A 294 -17.61 -2.91 -23.46
CA LYS A 294 -17.61 -1.48 -23.83
C LYS A 294 -17.72 -0.61 -22.58
N ALA A 295 -17.18 0.60 -22.63
CA ALA A 295 -17.40 1.61 -21.60
C ALA A 295 -17.89 2.90 -22.26
N GLU A 296 -19.02 3.40 -21.79
CA GLU A 296 -19.53 4.70 -22.17
C GLU A 296 -19.37 5.62 -20.96
N PRO A 297 -18.93 6.88 -21.16
CA PRO A 297 -18.89 7.83 -20.06
C PRO A 297 -20.29 7.96 -19.46
N TYR A 298 -20.38 7.76 -18.16
CA TYR A 298 -21.58 8.09 -17.43
C TYR A 298 -21.71 9.60 -17.42
N ASN A 299 -22.44 10.13 -18.40
CA ASN A 299 -22.89 11.51 -18.43
C ASN A 299 -24.35 11.50 -17.98
N PRO A 300 -24.62 11.36 -16.66
CA PRO A 300 -25.96 11.62 -16.21
C PRO A 300 -26.23 13.06 -16.62
N LYS A 301 -27.38 13.33 -17.26
CA LYS A 301 -27.96 14.68 -17.11
C LYS A 301 -27.81 15.01 -15.63
N THR A 302 -27.32 16.20 -15.29
CA THR A 302 -27.15 16.61 -13.90
C THR A 302 -28.53 16.65 -13.25
N LEU A 303 -29.01 15.47 -12.86
CA LEU A 303 -30.22 15.28 -12.11
C LEU A 303 -29.87 15.78 -10.72
N GLY A 304 -30.72 16.63 -10.14
CA GLY A 304 -30.55 17.02 -8.76
C GLY A 304 -30.43 15.76 -7.89
N LEU A 305 -29.70 15.84 -6.76
CA LEU A 305 -29.57 14.70 -5.84
C LEU A 305 -30.94 14.10 -5.47
N ALA A 306 -31.97 14.96 -5.43
CA ALA A 306 -33.37 14.58 -5.24
C ALA A 306 -33.93 13.74 -6.40
N GLU A 307 -33.73 14.13 -7.66
CA GLU A 307 -34.20 13.36 -8.83
C GLU A 307 -33.46 12.04 -8.99
N LEU A 308 -32.15 12.01 -8.75
CA LEU A 308 -31.36 10.79 -8.77
C LEU A 308 -31.80 9.84 -7.64
N ALA A 309 -32.04 10.38 -6.44
CA ALA A 309 -32.61 9.65 -5.33
C ALA A 309 -34.03 9.13 -5.62
N MET A 310 -34.89 9.92 -6.25
CA MET A 310 -36.24 9.50 -6.65
C MET A 310 -36.20 8.42 -7.73
N LYS A 311 -35.24 8.48 -8.66
CA LYS A 311 -35.08 7.49 -9.73
C LYS A 311 -34.54 6.14 -9.20
N GLU A 312 -33.57 6.19 -8.29
CA GLU A 312 -32.98 4.97 -7.70
C GLU A 312 -33.89 4.35 -6.63
N ALA A 313 -34.49 5.17 -5.76
CA ALA A 313 -35.34 4.68 -4.68
C ALA A 313 -36.77 4.37 -5.16
N GLY A 314 -37.22 4.98 -6.26
CA GLY A 314 -38.62 5.03 -6.67
C GLY A 314 -39.34 6.20 -6.00
N TYR A 315 -40.32 6.79 -6.71
CA TYR A 315 -41.16 7.87 -6.19
C TYR A 315 -41.86 7.40 -4.89
N HIS A 316 -41.84 8.23 -3.84
CA HIS A 316 -42.41 7.95 -2.50
C HIS A 316 -41.75 6.86 -1.64
N ARG A 317 -40.49 6.47 -1.87
CA ARG A 317 -39.79 5.58 -0.94
C ARG A 317 -39.03 6.36 0.14
N ILE A 318 -39.32 6.07 1.40
CA ILE A 318 -38.60 6.60 2.57
C ILE A 318 -37.19 5.99 2.56
N ARG A 319 -36.16 6.83 2.43
CA ARG A 319 -34.77 6.39 2.65
C ARG A 319 -34.60 6.15 4.14
N VAL A 320 -34.54 4.90 4.54
CA VAL A 320 -33.99 4.54 5.85
C VAL A 320 -32.49 4.83 5.76
N PRO A 321 -31.92 5.76 6.56
CA PRO A 321 -30.48 5.97 6.58
C PRO A 321 -29.81 4.61 6.81
N GLY A 322 -28.73 4.33 6.08
CA GLY A 322 -28.01 3.07 6.22
C GLY A 322 -27.69 2.86 7.70
N GLN A 323 -28.15 1.74 8.27
CA GLN A 323 -27.91 1.43 9.68
C GLN A 323 -26.41 1.29 9.89
N GLN A 324 -25.79 2.32 10.48
CA GLN A 324 -24.47 2.17 11.08
C GLN A 324 -24.66 1.33 12.33
N LEU A 325 -24.21 0.08 12.27
CA LEU A 325 -24.25 -0.83 13.40
C LEU A 325 -23.11 -0.45 14.35
N GLU A 326 -23.41 0.39 15.32
CA GLU A 326 -22.54 0.68 16.44
C GLU A 326 -23.09 -0.02 17.71
N GLY A 327 -22.28 -0.86 18.36
CA GLY A 327 -22.61 -1.54 19.62
C GLY A 327 -22.62 -3.08 19.62
N ASP A 328 -22.77 -3.65 20.81
CA ASP A 328 -22.77 -5.09 21.09
C ASP A 328 -24.18 -5.71 21.01
N MET A 329 -24.62 -6.02 19.78
CA MET A 329 -25.84 -6.78 19.42
C MET A 329 -27.16 -6.01 19.31
N ILE A 330 -27.27 -4.81 19.89
CA ILE A 330 -28.45 -3.95 19.67
C ILE A 330 -27.99 -2.80 18.78
N PRO A 331 -28.50 -2.68 17.53
CA PRO A 331 -28.22 -1.49 16.74
C PRO A 331 -28.68 -0.29 17.56
N THR A 332 -27.73 0.51 18.03
CA THR A 332 -28.07 1.82 18.55
C THR A 332 -28.44 2.65 17.33
N ILE A 333 -29.75 2.87 17.15
CA ILE A 333 -30.21 3.89 16.23
C ILE A 333 -29.82 5.18 16.92
N GLU A 334 -28.64 5.72 16.60
CA GLU A 334 -28.45 7.16 16.78
C GLU A 334 -29.67 7.79 16.12
N SER A 335 -30.48 8.49 16.92
CA SER A 335 -31.61 9.26 16.44
C SER A 335 -31.07 10.47 15.68
N LYS A 336 -30.37 10.21 14.57
CA LYS A 336 -30.32 11.14 13.46
C LYS A 336 -31.79 11.28 13.09
N THR A 337 -32.39 12.40 13.53
CA THR A 337 -33.73 12.82 13.15
C THR A 337 -33.93 12.42 11.71
N PHE A 338 -34.98 11.64 11.43
CA PHE A 338 -35.32 11.25 10.07
C PHE A 338 -35.23 12.51 9.22
N THR A 339 -34.14 12.66 8.49
CA THR A 339 -34.09 13.65 7.44
C THR A 339 -35.05 13.07 6.43
N GLU A 340 -36.29 13.56 6.45
CA GLU A 340 -37.18 13.41 5.31
C GLU A 340 -36.30 13.64 4.09
N ALA A 341 -36.23 12.64 3.21
CA ALA A 341 -35.57 12.84 1.93
C ALA A 341 -36.13 14.16 1.41
N PRO A 342 -35.30 15.16 1.09
CA PRO A 342 -35.78 16.50 0.78
C PRO A 342 -36.90 16.32 -0.22
N VAL A 343 -38.13 16.66 0.19
CA VAL A 343 -39.27 16.66 -0.72
C VAL A 343 -38.85 17.69 -1.74
N GLY A 344 -38.45 17.21 -2.92
CA GLY A 344 -37.90 18.05 -3.96
C GLY A 344 -38.98 19.06 -4.31
N GLN A 345 -38.98 20.22 -3.66
CA GLN A 345 -39.55 21.40 -4.26
C GLN A 345 -38.70 21.61 -5.49
N ALA A 346 -39.34 21.51 -6.67
CA ALA A 346 -38.69 21.75 -7.93
C ALA A 346 -37.87 23.05 -7.80
N THR A 347 -36.55 22.91 -7.77
CA THR A 347 -35.67 24.07 -7.83
C THR A 347 -35.96 24.73 -9.15
N LYS A 348 -36.61 25.90 -9.08
CA LYS A 348 -36.93 26.87 -10.14
C LYS A 348 -36.65 26.36 -11.57
N GLU A 349 -37.73 26.31 -12.35
CA GLU A 349 -37.75 26.24 -13.82
C GLU A 349 -36.41 26.63 -14.43
N HIS A 350 -35.74 25.65 -15.05
CA HIS A 350 -34.65 25.91 -15.97
C HIS A 350 -35.18 26.88 -17.02
N ALA A 351 -34.86 28.16 -16.89
CA ALA A 351 -35.00 29.11 -17.98
C ALA A 351 -34.17 28.54 -19.13
N GLU A 352 -34.86 28.14 -20.19
CA GLU A 352 -34.28 27.74 -21.46
C GLU A 352 -33.33 28.86 -21.91
N ALA A 353 -32.04 28.66 -21.71
CA ALA A 353 -31.03 29.53 -22.28
C ALA A 353 -30.97 29.18 -23.77
N ASP A 354 -31.64 30.01 -24.55
CA ASP A 354 -31.76 29.96 -26.00
C ASP A 354 -30.48 29.54 -26.70
N SER A 355 -30.63 28.49 -27.49
CA SER A 355 -29.78 28.17 -28.64
C SER A 355 -29.93 29.27 -29.70
N SER A 356 -29.19 30.36 -29.57
CA SER A 356 -28.94 31.27 -30.71
C SER A 356 -27.64 32.05 -30.52
N ALA A 357 -26.52 31.45 -30.91
CA ALA A 357 -25.34 32.19 -31.35
C ALA A 357 -24.51 31.33 -32.30
N ASN A 358 -24.25 31.91 -33.48
CA ASN A 358 -23.53 31.39 -34.64
C ASN A 358 -22.12 30.88 -34.36
#